data_AF-A0A946KR80-F1
#
_entry.id   AF-A0A946KR80-F1
#
_cell.length_a   1.000
_cell.length_b   1.000
_cell.length_c   1.000
_cell.angle_alpha   90.00
_cell.angle_beta   90.00
_cell.angle_gamma   90.00
#
_symmetry.space_group_name_H-M   'P 1'
#
loop_
_entity.id
_entity.type
_entity.pdbx_description
1 polymer ?
#
loop_
_entity_poly.entity_id
_entity_poly.type
_entity_poly.pdbx_seq_one_letter_code
_entity_poly.pdbx_strand_id
1 'polypeptide(L)' 'MLVSFSATPQVTADFTTNTATSGCGSQVVEFEDLSTGSPTSWLWDFGNGNTTNLKHPVAIFSTPGVYDIV' A
#
# COMPACT_ATOMS: atom_id res chain seq x y z
N MET A 1 5.73 -37.98 -23.63
CA MET A 1 5.84 -37.48 -22.25
C MET A 1 5.51 -36.00 -22.29
N LEU A 2 4.32 -35.61 -21.84
CA LEU A 2 3.97 -34.19 -21.73
C LEU A 2 4.39 -33.73 -20.34
N VAL A 3 5.14 -32.62 -20.27
CA VAL A 3 5.51 -31.99 -19.02
C VAL A 3 4.58 -30.80 -18.83
N SER A 4 3.72 -30.87 -17.82
CA SER A 4 2.86 -29.75 -17.44
C SER A 4 3.59 -28.94 -16.37
N PHE A 5 3.75 -27.63 -16.58
CA PHE A 5 4.24 -26.71 -15.56
C PHE A 5 3.14 -25.70 -15.24
N SER A 6 2.86 -25.52 -13.94
CA SER A 6 2.01 -24.45 -13.44
C SER A 6 2.91 -23.34 -12.90
N ALA A 7 2.94 -22.19 -13.59
CA ALA A 7 3.49 -20.97 -13.02
C ALA A 7 2.41 -20.34 -12.15
N THR A 8 2.60 -20.30 -10.83
CA THR A 8 1.75 -19.49 -9.95
C THR A 8 2.07 -18.01 -10.21
N PRO A 9 1.09 -17.13 -10.44
CA PRO A 9 1.36 -15.71 -10.49
C PRO A 9 1.98 -15.27 -9.15
N GLN A 10 3.19 -14.72 -9.18
CA GLN A 10 3.82 -14.15 -8.00
C GLN A 10 3.15 -12.80 -7.71
N VAL A 11 2.58 -12.66 -6.52
CA VAL A 11 2.07 -11.37 -6.06
C VAL A 11 3.26 -10.42 -5.87
N THR A 12 3.18 -9.25 -6.49
CA THR A 12 4.16 -8.17 -6.28
C THR A 12 3.40 -6.98 -5.73
N ALA A 13 3.76 -6.56 -4.51
CA ALA A 13 3.17 -5.38 -3.87
C ALA A 13 3.73 -4.11 -4.50
N ASP A 14 2.84 -3.16 -4.82
CA ASP A 14 3.21 -1.85 -5.33
C ASP A 14 2.09 -0.84 -5.02
N PHE A 15 2.43 0.44 -4.90
CA PHE A 15 1.46 1.49 -4.63
C PHE A 15 1.89 2.88 -5.10
N THR A 16 0.91 3.76 -5.17
CA THR A 16 1.11 5.21 -5.36
C THR A 16 0.24 6.02 -4.40
N THR A 17 0.49 7.33 -4.34
CA THR A 17 -0.32 8.28 -3.58
C THR A 17 -1.02 9.26 -4.51
N ASN A 18 -2.30 9.52 -4.27
CA ASN A 18 -3.11 10.45 -5.09
C ASN A 18 -3.15 11.88 -4.54
N THR A 19 -2.54 12.11 -3.39
CA THR A 19 -2.50 13.39 -2.68
C THR A 19 -1.06 13.82 -2.38
N ALA A 20 -0.87 15.09 -2.00
CA ALA A 20 0.45 15.59 -1.58
C ALA A 20 0.96 14.84 -0.34
N THR A 21 2.25 14.49 -0.35
CA THR A 21 2.95 13.77 0.76
C THR A 21 3.85 14.68 1.59
N SER A 22 3.84 15.98 1.32
CA SER A 22 4.61 17.00 2.04
C SER A 22 3.80 18.27 2.20
N GLY A 23 3.84 18.86 3.39
CA GLY A 23 3.12 20.09 3.68
C GLY A 23 3.14 20.46 5.16
N CYS A 24 2.49 21.58 5.48
CA CYS A 24 2.31 22.02 6.86
C CYS A 24 1.00 21.48 7.44
N GLY A 25 1.01 21.14 8.72
CA GLY A 25 -0.17 20.66 9.44
C GLY A 25 -0.54 19.20 9.12
N SER A 26 -1.74 18.81 9.57
CA SER A 26 -2.24 17.45 9.38
C SER A 26 -2.36 17.11 7.90
N GLN A 27 -1.74 16.00 7.48
CA GLN A 27 -1.85 15.51 6.11
C GLN A 27 -2.86 14.38 6.04
N VAL A 28 -3.67 14.37 4.99
CA VAL A 28 -4.55 13.26 4.63
C VAL A 28 -4.01 12.68 3.33
N VAL A 29 -3.55 11.43 3.37
CA VAL A 29 -2.93 10.77 2.22
C VAL A 29 -3.81 9.64 1.73
N GLU A 30 -4.16 9.70 0.45
CA GLU A 30 -4.91 8.65 -0.25
C GLU A 30 -3.94 7.73 -1.00
N PHE A 31 -4.03 6.43 -0.74
CA PHE A 31 -3.16 5.41 -1.34
C PHE A 31 -3.93 4.58 -2.37
N GLU A 32 -3.23 4.24 -3.45
CA GLU A 32 -3.74 3.38 -4.51
C GLU A 32 -2.86 2.14 -4.68
N ASP A 33 -3.47 0.96 -4.53
CA ASP A 33 -2.84 -0.33 -4.81
C ASP A 33 -2.57 -0.51 -6.30
N LEU A 34 -1.30 -0.77 -6.62
CA LEU A 34 -0.81 -1.12 -7.95
C LEU A 34 -0.30 -2.58 -8.00
N SER A 35 -0.59 -3.36 -6.95
CA SER A 35 -0.10 -4.73 -6.83
C SER A 35 -0.52 -5.61 -7.99
N THR A 36 0.41 -6.47 -8.43
CA THR A 36 0.19 -7.43 -9.52
C THR A 36 0.04 -8.85 -8.98
N GLY A 37 -0.41 -9.79 -9.81
CA GLY A 37 -0.55 -11.20 -9.43
C GLY A 37 -1.84 -11.56 -8.69
N SER A 38 -2.88 -10.72 -8.79
CA SER A 38 -4.21 -10.95 -8.21
C SER A 38 -4.20 -11.14 -6.67
N PRO A 39 -3.68 -10.16 -5.90
CA PRO A 39 -3.75 -10.20 -4.45
C PRO A 39 -5.21 -10.27 -3.96
N THR A 40 -5.42 -10.98 -2.86
CA THR A 40 -6.73 -11.13 -2.20
C THR A 40 -6.80 -10.46 -0.84
N SER A 41 -5.68 -9.94 -0.35
CA SER A 41 -5.55 -9.27 0.95
C SER A 41 -4.42 -8.25 0.91
N TRP A 42 -4.57 -7.18 1.69
CA TRP A 42 -3.57 -6.14 1.88
C TRP A 42 -3.26 -5.98 3.36
N LEU A 43 -2.07 -5.52 3.66
CA LEU A 43 -1.68 -5.05 4.98
C LEU A 43 -0.82 -3.81 4.76
N TRP A 44 -1.35 -2.67 5.18
CA TRP A 44 -0.64 -1.41 5.16
C TRP A 44 -0.16 -1.10 6.57
N ASP A 45 1.10 -0.71 6.70
CA ASP A 45 1.62 -0.01 7.87
C ASP A 45 2.09 1.38 7.44
N PHE A 46 1.43 2.41 7.99
CA PHE A 46 1.72 3.79 7.63
C PHE A 46 2.89 4.39 8.43
N GLY A 47 3.54 3.62 9.32
CA GLY A 47 4.62 4.10 10.17
C GLY A 47 4.19 5.08 11.27
N ASN A 48 2.89 5.44 11.32
CA ASN A 48 2.30 6.32 12.33
C ASN A 48 1.58 5.56 13.46
N GLY A 49 1.74 4.23 13.50
CA GLY A 49 1.09 3.34 14.46
C GLY A 49 -0.30 2.84 14.03
N ASN A 50 -0.83 3.28 12.89
CA ASN A 50 -2.07 2.75 12.32
C ASN A 50 -1.77 1.77 11.18
N THR A 51 -2.61 0.74 11.07
CA THR A 51 -2.57 -0.27 10.00
C THR A 51 -3.97 -0.50 9.43
N THR A 52 -4.05 -0.97 8.18
CA THR A 52 -5.34 -1.34 7.57
C THR A 52 -5.19 -2.43 6.52
N ASN A 53 -6.29 -3.10 6.18
CA ASN A 53 -6.37 -4.14 5.16
C ASN A 53 -7.21 -3.71 3.93
N LEU A 54 -7.58 -2.44 3.85
CA LEU A 54 -8.27 -1.89 2.68
C LEU A 54 -7.33 -1.87 1.47
N LYS A 55 -7.87 -2.15 0.29
CA LYS A 55 -7.12 -2.10 -0.98
C LYS A 55 -6.61 -0.69 -1.31
N HIS A 56 -7.47 0.32 -1.17
CA HIS A 56 -7.15 1.72 -1.43
C HIS A 56 -7.46 2.53 -0.16
N PRO A 57 -6.54 2.57 0.82
CA PRO A 57 -6.81 3.21 2.09
C PRO A 57 -6.58 4.73 2.08
N VAL A 58 -7.10 5.38 3.11
CA VAL A 58 -6.80 6.78 3.44
C VAL A 58 -6.16 6.80 4.83
N ALA A 59 -5.01 7.48 4.96
CA ALA A 59 -4.31 7.64 6.23
C ALA A 59 -4.21 9.12 6.64
N ILE A 60 -4.31 9.39 7.94
CA ILE A 60 -4.18 10.73 8.50
C ILE A 60 -2.88 10.82 9.30
N PHE A 61 -2.03 11.77 8.96
CA PHE A 61 -0.78 12.07 9.64
C PHE A 61 -0.91 13.40 10.37
N SER A 62 -1.29 13.33 11.65
CA SER A 62 -1.56 14.51 12.49
C SER A 62 -0.29 15.11 13.11
N THR A 63 0.77 14.31 13.24
CA THR A 63 2.05 14.73 13.83
C THR A 63 3.06 14.96 12.70
N PRO A 64 3.82 16.08 12.71
CA PRO A 64 4.91 16.29 11.77
C PRO A 64 5.97 15.19 11.90
N GLY A 65 6.41 14.64 10.77
CA GLY A 65 7.41 13.58 10.75
C GLY A 65 7.64 13.04 9.35
N VAL A 66 8.66 12.18 9.24
CA VAL A 66 8.87 11.32 8.07
C VAL A 66 8.36 9.94 8.44
N TYR A 67 7.53 9.37 7.59
CA TYR A 67 6.88 8.08 7.81
C TYR A 67 7.29 7.12 6.70
N ASP A 68 7.74 5.93 7.08
CA ASP A 68 8.01 4.84 6.14
C ASP A 68 6.74 3.99 6.00
N ILE A 69 6.33 3.73 4.75
CA ILE A 69 5.10 2.99 4.42
C ILE A 69 5.47 1.64 3.81
N VAL A 70 4.83 0.57 4.29
CA VAL A 70 4.97 -0.81 3.79
C VAL A 70 3.64 -1.49 3.52
#